data_AF-A0A7X7ZPT1-F1
#
_entry.id   AF-A0A7X7ZPT1-F1
#
_cell.length_a   1.000
_cell.length_b   1.000
_cell.length_c   1.000
_cell.angle_alpha   90.00
_cell.angle_beta   90.00
_cell.angle_gamma   90.00
#
_symmetry.space_group_name_H-M   'P 1'
#
loop_
_entity.id
_entity.type
_entity.pdbx_description
1 polymer ?
#
loop_
_entity_poly.entity_id
_entity_poly.type
_entity_poly.pdbx_seq_one_letter_code
_entity_poly.pdbx_strand_id
1 'polypeptide(L)' 'MDPMILQQIKKMGISEKRELLERLKALIAKKMAGSALAGTPKRCPRCKSLSFYCKGHDACGLKRWKCCS' A
#
# COMPACT_ATOMS: atom_id res chain seq x y z
N MET A 1 -4.20 16.65 -5.39
CA MET A 1 -2.74 16.86 -5.43
C MET A 1 -2.53 18.35 -5.21
N ASP A 2 -1.64 18.73 -4.31
CA ASP A 2 -1.48 20.13 -3.91
C ASP A 2 -1.01 21.01 -5.11
N PRO A 3 -1.65 22.16 -5.38
CA PRO A 3 -1.29 23.02 -6.52
C PRO A 3 0.16 23.53 -6.48
N MET A 4 0.72 23.77 -5.30
CA MET A 4 2.10 24.22 -5.16
C MET A 4 3.10 23.12 -5.51
N ILE A 5 2.80 21.87 -5.13
CA ILE A 5 3.61 20.70 -5.50
C ILE A 5 3.65 20.53 -7.02
N LEU A 6 2.51 20.65 -7.70
CA LEU A 6 2.45 20.59 -9.16
C LEU A 6 3.29 21.68 -9.82
N GLN A 7 3.27 22.89 -9.26
CA GLN A 7 4.04 24.01 -9.78
C GLN A 7 5.56 23.80 -9.58
N GLN A 8 5.99 23.21 -8.46
CA GLN A 8 7.39 22.82 -8.25
C GLN A 8 7.83 21.73 -9.22
N ILE A 9 7.03 20.68 -9.40
CA ILE A 9 7.34 19.60 -10.36
C ILE A 9 7.44 20.14 -11.79
N LYS A 10 6.61 21.11 -12.17
CA LYS A 10 6.72 21.75 -13.50
C LYS A 10 8.06 22.45 -13.72
N LYS A 11 8.62 23.07 -12.67
CA LYS A 11 9.92 23.78 -12.72
C LYS A 11 11.13 22.84 -12.72
N MET A 12 10.97 21.57 -12.35
CA MET A 12 12.06 20.59 -12.32
C MET A 12 12.54 20.20 -13.72
N GLY A 13 13.84 19.98 -13.84
CA GLY A 13 14.49 19.38 -15.01
C GLY A 13 14.11 17.91 -15.21
N ILE A 14 14.44 17.36 -16.38
CA ILE A 14 14.12 15.98 -16.76
C ILE A 14 14.83 14.97 -15.84
N SER A 15 16.08 15.25 -15.44
CA SER A 15 16.85 14.41 -14.52
C SER A 15 16.20 14.31 -13.14
N GLU A 16 15.81 15.44 -12.57
CA GLU A 16 15.17 15.51 -11.25
C GLU A 16 13.79 14.83 -11.26
N LYS A 17 13.01 14.98 -12.35
CA LYS A 17 11.73 14.27 -12.52
C LYS A 17 11.91 12.75 -12.55
N ARG A 18 12.96 12.26 -13.21
CA ARG A 18 13.29 10.82 -13.22
C ARG A 18 13.66 10.35 -11.82
N GLU A 19 14.52 11.10 -11.11
CA GLU A 19 14.89 10.76 -9.74
C GLU A 19 13.68 10.70 -8.80
N LEU A 20 12.80 11.70 -8.87
CA LEU A 20 11.56 11.76 -8.09
C LEU A 20 10.67 10.55 -8.37
N LEU A 21 10.53 10.18 -9.64
CA LEU A 21 9.70 9.06 -10.07
C LEU A 21 10.26 7.72 -9.56
N GLU A 22 11.58 7.51 -9.61
CA GLU A 22 12.22 6.30 -9.08
C GLU A 22 12.09 6.21 -7.55
N ARG A 23 12.26 7.32 -6.83
CA ARG A 23 12.03 7.36 -5.38
C ARG A 23 10.58 7.02 -5.02
N LEU A 24 9.62 7.57 -5.77
CA LEU A 24 8.19 7.26 -5.57
C LEU A 24 7.90 5.79 -5.82
N LYS A 25 8.43 5.21 -6.90
CA LYS A 25 8.31 3.76 -7.17
C LYS A 25 8.88 2.92 -6.02
N ALA A 26 10.06 3.27 -5.50
CA ALA A 26 10.67 2.56 -4.39
C ALA A 26 9.84 2.63 -3.11
N LEU A 27 9.27 3.80 -2.79
CA LEU A 27 8.38 3.98 -1.63
C LEU A 27 7.09 3.17 -1.78
N ILE A 28 6.48 3.17 -2.97
CA ILE A 28 5.30 2.36 -3.27
C ILE A 28 5.65 0.88 -3.14
N ALA A 29 6.73 0.42 -3.77
CA ALA A 29 7.19 -0.96 -3.68
C ALA A 29 7.45 -1.38 -2.23
N LYS A 30 8.08 -0.53 -1.40
CA LYS A 30 8.30 -0.80 0.03
C LYS A 30 6.99 -0.94 0.79
N LYS A 31 6.02 -0.05 0.56
CA LYS A 31 4.68 -0.13 1.17
C LYS A 31 3.96 -1.41 0.75
N MET A 32 4.06 -1.76 -0.53
CA MET A 32 3.44 -2.95 -1.11
C MET A 32 4.12 -4.25 -0.66
N ALA A 33 5.44 -4.24 -0.45
CA ALA A 33 6.17 -5.38 0.09
C ALA A 33 5.77 -5.64 1.54
N GLY A 34 5.64 -4.59 2.36
CA GLY A 34 5.12 -4.71 3.72
C GLY A 34 3.69 -5.25 3.78
N SER A 35 2.83 -4.86 2.83
CA SER A 35 1.47 -5.38 2.73
C SER A 35 1.39 -6.81 2.21
N ALA A 36 2.25 -7.19 1.28
CA ALA A 36 2.37 -8.56 0.77
C ALA A 36 2.96 -9.53 1.83
N LEU A 37 3.89 -9.04 2.65
CA LEU A 37 4.50 -9.78 3.77
C LEU A 37 3.56 -9.97 4.95
N ALA A 38 2.49 -9.16 5.06
CA ALA A 38 1.38 -9.44 5.96
C ALA A 38 0.59 -10.64 5.42
N GLY A 39 1.17 -11.83 5.55
CA GLY A 39 0.57 -13.09 5.13
C GLY A 39 -0.77 -13.37 5.80
N THR A 40 -1.33 -14.54 5.54
CA THR A 40 -2.57 -14.97 6.19
C THR A 40 -2.36 -15.04 7.72
N PRO A 41 -3.14 -14.31 8.53
CA PRO A 41 -3.03 -14.41 9.97
C PRO A 41 -3.40 -15.84 10.40
N LYS A 42 -2.75 -16.40 11.42
CA LYS A 42 -3.03 -17.78 11.87
C LYS A 42 -4.43 -17.95 12.50
N ARG A 43 -5.03 -16.85 12.96
CA ARG A 43 -6.34 -16.79 13.62
C ARG A 43 -7.03 -15.48 13.24
N CYS A 44 -8.35 -15.45 13.34
CA CYS A 44 -9.10 -14.25 13.07
C CYS A 44 -8.61 -13.10 13.99
N PRO A 45 -8.22 -11.94 13.44
CA PRO A 45 -7.74 -10.83 14.26
C PRO A 45 -8.80 -10.25 15.20
N ARG A 46 -10.09 -10.40 14.88
CA ARG A 46 -11.22 -9.90 15.68
C ARG A 46 -11.61 -10.86 16.80
N CYS A 47 -11.93 -12.10 16.44
CA CYS A 47 -12.59 -13.08 17.30
C CYS A 47 -11.67 -14.24 17.74
N LYS A 48 -10.40 -14.27 17.28
CA LYS A 48 -9.42 -15.36 17.50
C LYS A 48 -9.84 -16.75 17.02
N SER A 49 -11.04 -16.91 16.44
CA SER A 49 -11.50 -18.14 15.81
C SER A 49 -10.61 -18.56 14.64
N LEU A 50 -10.58 -19.87 14.36
CA LEU A 50 -9.98 -20.45 13.16
C LEU A 50 -10.87 -20.24 11.92
N SER A 51 -12.17 -19.97 12.09
CA SER A 51 -13.12 -19.72 11.01
C SER A 51 -13.11 -18.25 10.58
N PHE A 52 -12.34 -17.93 9.54
CA PHE A 52 -12.35 -16.63 8.88
C PHE A 52 -11.85 -16.81 7.44
N TYR A 53 -12.18 -15.86 6.56
CA TYR A 53 -11.76 -15.91 5.15
C TYR A 53 -11.28 -14.56 4.63
N CYS A 54 -10.50 -14.59 3.55
CA CYS A 54 -10.09 -13.40 2.83
C CYS A 54 -11.28 -12.84 2.03
N LYS A 55 -11.72 -11.62 2.35
CA LYS A 55 -12.83 -10.92 1.70
C LYS A 55 -12.38 -10.14 0.45
N GLY A 56 -11.08 -10.10 0.16
CA GLY A 56 -10.50 -9.31 -0.93
C GLY A 56 -9.39 -8.39 -0.43
N HIS A 57 -9.12 -7.30 -1.15
CA HIS A 57 -8.10 -6.31 -0.78
C HIS A 57 -8.73 -4.96 -0.43
N ASP A 58 -8.04 -4.13 0.36
CA ASP A 58 -8.41 -2.73 0.58
C ASP A 58 -7.80 -1.79 -0.49
N ALA A 59 -8.04 -0.49 -0.35
CA ALA A 59 -7.52 0.53 -1.26
C ALA A 59 -5.98 0.63 -1.27
N CYS A 60 -5.31 0.05 -0.27
CA CYS A 60 -3.86 -0.06 -0.20
C CYS A 60 -3.34 -1.43 -0.70
N GLY A 61 -4.21 -2.30 -1.22
CA GLY A 61 -3.85 -3.64 -1.68
C GLY A 61 -3.62 -4.65 -0.55
N LEU A 62 -3.97 -4.32 0.70
CA LEU A 62 -3.84 -5.25 1.83
C LEU A 62 -5.01 -6.24 1.85
N LYS A 63 -4.73 -7.51 2.15
CA LYS A 63 -5.79 -8.52 2.32
C LYS A 63 -6.70 -8.15 3.48
N ARG A 64 -8.00 -8.13 3.22
CA ARG A 64 -9.06 -7.93 4.20
C ARG A 64 -9.60 -9.28 4.66
N TRP A 65 -9.73 -9.44 5.96
CA TRP A 65 -10.21 -10.67 6.58
C TRP A 65 -11.62 -10.45 7.16
N LYS A 66 -12.53 -11.40 6.96
CA LYS A 66 -13.87 -11.39 7.56
C LYS A 66 -13.99 -12.53 8.57
N CYS A 67 -14.33 -12.19 9.82
CA CYS A 67 -14.69 -13.17 10.85
C CYS A 67 -16.02 -13.85 10.45
N CYS A 68 -16.13 -15.16 10.69
CA CYS A 68 -17.35 -15.93 10.47
C CYS A 68 -18.23 -16.06 11.73
N SER A 69 -17.73 -15.60 12.88
CA SER A 69 -18.48 -15.49 14.13
C SER A 69 -19.36 -14.26 14.16
#